data_AF-A0A968Q0L0-F1
#
_entry.id   AF-A0A968Q0L0-F1
#
_cell.length_a   1.000
_cell.length_b   1.000
_cell.length_c   1.000
_cell.angle_alpha   90.00
_cell.angle_beta   90.00
_cell.angle_gamma   90.00
#
_symmetry.space_group_name_H-M   'P 1'
#
loop_
_entity.id
_entity.type
_entity.pdbx_description
1 polymer ?
#
loop_
_entity_poly.entity_id
_entity_poly.type
_entity_poly.pdbx_seq_one_letter_code
_entity_poly.pdbx_strand_id
1 'polypeptide(L)'
;MQPQPGRPAISLEPSISFSRTTNAVNALPQEELDTSLRILLVLGRDEAGATTPADQILQLPQEAQVLKDLLELSTSRLSQRGSQPVTCQVQTLVEPDLKTLAQTLEVGDFNVFFYAGHGVPAPDGGLLFLQQGVTLSGTELAQSLSRSGVRLAVFNTCWGANPISTSNR
;
A
#
# COMPACT_ATOMS: atom_id res chain seq x y z
N MET A 1 -34.27 -9.40 -33.01
CA MET A 1 -32.95 -10.05 -33.10
C MET A 1 -32.02 -9.35 -32.10
N GLN A 2 -31.41 -10.08 -31.16
CA GLN A 2 -30.38 -9.48 -30.31
C GLN A 2 -29.15 -9.15 -31.17
N PRO A 3 -28.53 -7.97 -31.01
CA PRO A 3 -27.42 -7.54 -31.86
C PRO A 3 -26.14 -8.35 -31.66
N GLN A 4 -26.00 -9.06 -30.53
CA GLN A 4 -24.91 -10.00 -30.24
C GLN A 4 -25.33 -11.00 -29.14
N PRO A 5 -25.01 -12.30 -29.26
CA PRO A 5 -25.17 -13.25 -28.16
C PRO A 5 -24.33 -12.81 -26.95
N GLY A 6 -24.94 -12.76 -25.76
CA GLY A 6 -24.23 -12.43 -24.51
C GLY A 6 -24.34 -10.99 -24.02
N ARG A 7 -25.04 -10.09 -24.74
CA ARG A 7 -25.38 -8.75 -24.25
C ARG A 7 -26.87 -8.67 -23.88
N PRO A 8 -27.24 -8.38 -22.61
CA PRO A 8 -28.64 -8.20 -22.24
C PRO A 8 -29.24 -7.00 -22.99
N ALA A 9 -30.52 -7.11 -23.38
CA ALA A 9 -31.21 -6.15 -24.25
C ALA A 9 -31.42 -4.76 -23.63
N ILE A 10 -31.23 -4.63 -22.31
CA ILE A 10 -31.23 -3.38 -21.56
C ILE A 10 -29.99 -3.44 -20.67
N SER A 11 -28.91 -2.78 -21.09
CA SER A 11 -27.70 -2.61 -20.30
C SER A 11 -27.28 -1.17 -20.46
N LEU A 12 -27.56 -0.35 -19.45
CA LEU A 12 -26.98 0.98 -19.31
C LEU A 12 -25.46 0.78 -19.23
N GLU A 13 -24.78 0.90 -20.38
CA GLU A 13 -23.37 0.57 -20.65
C GLU A 13 -22.51 0.28 -19.40
N PRO A 14 -22.59 -0.92 -18.80
CA PRO A 14 -21.68 -1.26 -17.73
C PRO A 14 -20.37 -1.57 -18.43
N SER A 15 -19.36 -0.73 -18.24
CA SER A 15 -18.02 -0.96 -18.77
C SER A 15 -17.38 -2.11 -18.00
N ILE A 16 -17.70 -3.36 -18.37
CA ILE A 16 -17.15 -4.56 -17.72
C ILE A 16 -15.75 -4.80 -18.28
N SER A 17 -14.72 -4.40 -17.54
CA SER A 17 -13.32 -4.64 -17.92
C SER A 17 -12.73 -5.92 -17.33
N PHE A 18 -13.39 -6.49 -16.31
CA PHE A 18 -13.02 -7.77 -15.72
C PHE A 18 -14.27 -8.63 -15.50
N SER A 19 -14.20 -9.90 -15.92
CA SER A 19 -15.22 -10.90 -15.62
C SER A 19 -14.58 -12.27 -15.43
N ARG A 20 -15.13 -13.03 -14.49
CA ARG A 20 -14.72 -14.42 -14.24
C ARG A 20 -15.38 -15.42 -15.18
N THR A 21 -16.48 -15.04 -15.83
CA THR A 21 -17.38 -15.96 -16.55
C THR A 21 -17.58 -15.61 -18.02
N THR A 22 -17.09 -14.45 -18.46
CA THR A 22 -17.11 -14.06 -19.87
C THR A 22 -15.78 -13.42 -20.27
N ASN A 23 -15.33 -13.73 -21.48
CA ASN A 23 -14.20 -13.07 -22.12
C ASN A 23 -14.63 -11.85 -22.96
N ALA A 24 -15.94 -11.60 -23.08
CA ALA A 24 -16.49 -10.42 -23.74
C ALA A 24 -16.44 -9.20 -22.81
N VAL A 25 -15.22 -8.84 -22.41
CA VAL A 25 -14.91 -7.68 -21.56
C VAL A 25 -14.36 -6.54 -22.42
N ASN A 26 -14.56 -5.31 -21.97
CA ASN A 26 -13.95 -4.14 -22.61
C ASN A 26 -12.45 -4.11 -22.33
N ALA A 27 -11.68 -3.52 -23.25
CA ALA A 27 -10.26 -3.29 -23.02
C ALA A 27 -10.07 -2.40 -21.79
N LEU A 28 -8.99 -2.65 -21.04
CA LEU A 28 -8.61 -1.76 -19.96
C LEU A 28 -8.26 -0.39 -20.55
N PRO A 29 -8.72 0.71 -19.95
CA PRO A 29 -8.30 2.04 -20.36
C PRO A 29 -6.77 2.09 -20.27
N GLN A 30 -6.12 2.58 -21.33
CA GLN A 30 -4.70 2.87 -21.28
C GLN A 30 -4.52 4.14 -20.43
N GLU A 31 -4.25 3.93 -19.15
CA GLU A 31 -3.82 5.00 -18.26
C GLU A 31 -2.41 5.44 -18.67
N GLU A 32 -2.21 6.74 -18.83
CA GLU A 32 -0.86 7.28 -18.99
C GLU A 32 -0.04 6.94 -17.73
N LEU A 33 1.17 6.43 -17.95
CA LEU A 33 2.09 6.17 -16.85
C LEU A 33 2.43 7.51 -16.19
N ASP A 34 2.19 7.59 -14.88
CA ASP A 34 2.59 8.74 -14.09
C ASP A 34 4.10 8.99 -14.27
N THR A 35 4.45 10.23 -14.60
CA THR A 35 5.86 10.64 -14.72
C THR A 35 6.48 11.00 -13.36
N SER A 36 5.73 10.78 -12.26
CA SER A 36 6.20 11.02 -10.90
C SER A 36 5.77 9.91 -9.96
N LEU A 37 6.67 9.48 -9.09
CA LEU A 37 6.39 8.55 -7.99
C LEU A 37 6.11 9.36 -6.72
N ARG A 38 4.87 9.26 -6.23
CA ARG A 38 4.39 9.96 -5.04
C ARG A 38 4.10 8.90 -3.98
N ILE A 39 5.04 8.73 -3.06
CA ILE A 39 5.06 7.64 -2.09
C ILE A 39 4.61 8.16 -0.74
N LEU A 40 3.58 7.53 -0.17
CA LEU A 40 3.23 7.68 1.24
C LEU A 40 3.90 6.56 2.04
N LEU A 41 4.94 6.91 2.79
CA LEU A 41 5.64 6.01 3.70
C LEU A 41 5.01 6.09 5.10
N VAL A 42 4.41 5.01 5.56
CA VAL A 42 3.81 4.89 6.89
C VAL A 42 4.64 3.92 7.72
N LEU A 43 5.16 4.40 8.83
CA LEU A 43 5.79 3.57 9.84
C LEU A 43 4.79 3.38 10.99
N GLY A 44 4.39 2.14 11.21
CA GLY A 44 3.59 1.75 12.36
C GLY A 44 4.43 1.65 13.63
N ARG A 45 3.75 1.31 14.73
CA ARG A 45 4.36 1.16 16.05
C ARG A 45 5.49 0.12 16.05
N ASP A 46 6.54 0.40 16.82
CA ASP A 46 7.52 -0.59 17.28
C ASP A 46 6.98 -1.26 18.56
N GLU A 47 6.72 -2.57 18.54
CA GLU A 47 6.42 -3.34 19.75
C GLU A 47 7.74 -3.64 20.49
N ALA A 48 8.43 -2.60 20.96
CA ALA A 48 9.41 -2.74 22.04
C ALA A 48 8.67 -3.05 23.35
N GLY A 49 8.01 -4.20 23.41
CA GLY A 49 7.34 -4.71 24.60
C GLY A 49 8.37 -5.30 25.57
N ALA A 50 8.70 -4.56 26.64
CA ALA A 50 9.23 -4.97 27.95
C ALA A 50 10.44 -5.95 28.08
N THR A 51 10.91 -6.58 27.00
CA THR A 51 12.00 -7.58 27.02
C THR A 51 13.01 -7.41 25.90
N THR A 52 12.83 -6.45 25.00
CA THR A 52 13.85 -6.09 24.02
C THR A 52 14.98 -5.32 24.74
N PRO A 53 16.24 -5.79 24.69
CA PRO A 53 17.36 -5.02 25.23
C PRO A 53 17.41 -3.64 24.56
N ALA A 54 17.85 -2.63 25.30
CA ALA A 54 17.85 -1.22 24.88
C ALA A 54 18.55 -0.96 23.52
N ASP A 55 19.35 -1.91 23.05
CA ASP A 55 20.02 -1.90 21.74
C ASP A 55 19.11 -2.26 20.54
N GLN A 56 17.84 -2.65 20.77
CA GLN A 56 16.86 -3.01 19.73
C GLN A 56 15.65 -2.08 19.68
N ILE A 57 15.73 -0.89 20.29
CA ILE A 57 14.69 0.14 20.13
C ILE A 57 14.84 0.72 18.71
N LEU A 58 13.84 0.53 17.86
CA LEU A 58 13.89 1.04 16.49
C LEU A 58 13.88 2.57 16.52
N GLN A 59 14.81 3.18 15.77
CA GLN A 59 14.86 4.63 15.64
C GLN A 59 13.99 5.05 14.45
N LEU A 60 12.68 4.81 14.57
CA LEU A 60 11.70 4.97 13.49
C LEU A 60 11.84 6.30 12.71
N PRO A 61 12.06 7.46 13.35
CA PRO A 61 12.27 8.72 12.61
C PRO A 61 13.54 8.72 11.75
N GLN A 62 14.63 8.12 12.25
CA GLN A 62 15.89 8.05 11.52
C GLN A 62 15.83 7.02 10.39
N GLU A 63 15.19 5.88 10.62
CA GLU A 63 14.91 4.88 9.59
C GLU A 63 13.99 5.42 8.49
N ALA A 64 12.95 6.16 8.87
CA ALA A 64 12.09 6.91 7.95
C ALA A 64 12.89 7.83 7.04
N GLN A 65 13.82 8.60 7.60
CA GLN A 65 14.62 9.54 6.84
C GLN A 65 15.57 8.81 5.88
N VAL A 66 16.25 7.76 6.35
CA VAL A 66 17.14 6.94 5.51
C VAL A 66 16.36 6.29 4.36
N LEU A 67 15.18 5.72 4.63
CA LEU A 67 14.33 5.13 3.60
C LEU A 67 13.85 6.17 2.59
N LYS A 68 13.44 7.35 3.05
CA LYS A 68 13.08 8.47 2.19
C LYS A 68 14.24 8.85 1.26
N ASP A 69 15.42 9.09 1.82
CA ASP A 69 16.60 9.50 1.05
C ASP A 69 17.01 8.42 0.04
N LEU A 70 16.95 7.14 0.43
CA LEU A 70 17.23 6.02 -0.46
C LEU A 70 16.22 5.91 -1.60
N LEU A 71 14.93 6.03 -1.30
CA LEU A 71 13.88 5.97 -2.32
C LEU A 71 14.06 7.11 -3.32
N GLU A 72 14.22 8.35 -2.85
CA GLU A 72 14.42 9.52 -3.71
C GLU A 72 15.69 9.41 -4.57
N LEU A 73 16.81 9.00 -3.97
CA LEU A 73 18.08 8.78 -4.66
C LEU A 73 17.99 7.67 -5.72
N SER A 74 17.31 6.56 -5.42
CA SER A 74 17.19 5.42 -6.33
C SER A 74 16.46 5.82 -7.61
N THR A 75 15.37 6.58 -7.48
CA THR A 75 14.62 7.11 -8.62
C THR A 75 15.39 8.08 -9.49
N SER A 76 16.26 8.91 -8.90
CA SER A 76 17.11 9.81 -9.69
C SER A 76 18.02 9.03 -10.66
N ARG A 77 18.45 7.83 -10.25
CA ARG A 77 19.31 6.92 -11.04
C ARG A 77 18.56 6.04 -12.03
N LEU A 78 17.24 5.87 -11.86
CA LEU A 78 16.38 5.10 -12.76
C LEU A 78 16.00 5.87 -14.04
N SER A 79 16.39 7.14 -14.14
CA SER A 79 16.32 7.94 -15.36
C SER A 79 17.20 7.30 -16.45
N GLN A 80 16.66 6.29 -17.15
CA GLN A 80 17.30 5.64 -18.29
C GLN A 80 17.67 6.70 -19.33
N ARG A 81 18.82 6.52 -19.98
CA ARG A 81 19.33 7.38 -21.06
C ARG A 81 18.24 7.59 -22.12
N GLY A 82 17.55 8.74 -22.08
CA GLY A 82 16.53 9.14 -23.04
C GLY A 82 15.11 9.30 -22.51
N SER A 83 14.81 8.90 -21.27
CA SER A 83 13.50 9.17 -20.63
C SER A 83 13.57 10.42 -19.75
N GLN A 84 12.45 11.16 -19.67
CA GLN A 84 12.28 12.29 -18.76
C GLN A 84 12.58 11.83 -17.32
N PRO A 85 13.26 12.65 -16.49
CA PRO A 85 13.56 12.29 -15.11
C PRO A 85 12.26 12.10 -14.34
N VAL A 86 12.08 10.91 -13.76
CA VAL A 86 10.92 10.61 -12.90
C VAL A 86 11.13 11.32 -11.58
N THR A 87 10.22 12.23 -11.23
CA THR A 87 10.27 12.92 -9.94
C THR A 87 9.76 11.98 -8.86
N CYS A 88 10.55 11.77 -7.81
CA CYS A 88 10.14 10.98 -6.65
C CYS A 88 9.93 11.89 -5.46
N GLN A 89 8.78 11.76 -4.81
CA GLN A 89 8.44 12.51 -3.62
C GLN A 89 7.98 11.50 -2.56
N VAL A 90 8.64 11.52 -1.41
CA VAL A 90 8.26 10.67 -0.28
C VAL A 90 7.73 11.55 0.85
N GLN A 91 6.48 11.31 1.22
CA GLN A 91 5.88 11.84 2.45
C GLN A 91 5.86 10.75 3.50
N THR A 92 6.39 11.05 4.68
CA THR A 92 6.49 10.07 5.77
C THR A 92 5.52 10.39 6.89
N LEU A 93 4.85 9.36 7.39
CA LEU A 93 4.02 9.39 8.59
C LEU A 93 4.57 8.37 9.58
N VAL A 94 5.06 8.83 10.73
CA VAL A 94 5.55 7.98 11.81
C VAL A 94 4.46 7.85 12.85
N GLU A 95 4.07 6.60 13.13
CA GLU A 95 3.00 6.22 14.04
C GLU A 95 1.78 7.13 13.88
N PRO A 96 1.10 7.19 12.73
CA PRO A 96 -0.03 8.10 12.54
C PRO A 96 -1.30 7.59 13.22
N ASP A 97 -2.15 8.51 13.67
CA ASP A 97 -3.53 8.16 14.02
C ASP A 97 -4.36 7.90 12.74
N LEU A 98 -5.46 7.17 12.87
CA LEU A 98 -6.37 6.81 11.76
C LEU A 98 -6.84 8.05 10.99
N LYS A 99 -7.17 9.12 11.71
CA LYS A 99 -7.62 10.37 11.09
C LYS A 99 -6.52 11.01 10.25
N THR A 100 -5.29 11.06 10.77
CA THR A 100 -4.14 11.64 10.06
C THR A 100 -3.85 10.84 8.79
N LEU A 101 -3.87 9.50 8.89
CA LEU A 101 -3.67 8.62 7.75
C LEU A 101 -4.74 8.80 6.68
N ALA A 102 -6.02 8.77 7.07
CA ALA A 102 -7.15 8.94 6.15
C ALA A 102 -7.11 10.32 5.47
N GLN A 103 -6.90 11.40 6.24
CA GLN A 103 -6.83 12.75 5.69
C GLN A 103 -5.64 12.92 4.74
N THR A 104 -4.50 12.29 5.04
CA THR A 104 -3.32 12.34 4.17
C THR A 104 -3.59 11.59 2.86
N LEU A 105 -4.22 10.41 2.92
CA LEU A 105 -4.61 9.65 1.72
C LEU A 105 -5.69 10.36 0.89
N GLU A 106 -6.62 11.07 1.51
CA GLU A 106 -7.68 11.79 0.78
C GLU A 106 -7.19 13.08 0.12
N VAL A 107 -6.32 13.82 0.79
CA VAL A 107 -5.81 15.12 0.29
C VAL A 107 -4.59 14.91 -0.60
N GLY A 108 -3.78 13.91 -0.32
CA GLY A 108 -2.56 13.61 -1.05
C GLY A 108 -2.83 12.79 -2.30
N ASP A 109 -2.24 13.22 -3.41
CA ASP A 109 -2.23 12.47 -4.65
C ASP A 109 -1.08 11.45 -4.60
N PHE A 110 -1.28 10.32 -3.91
CA PHE A 110 -0.26 9.27 -3.81
C PHE A 110 -0.56 8.12 -4.75
N ASN A 111 0.47 7.64 -5.47
CA ASN A 111 0.34 6.45 -6.32
C ASN A 111 0.96 5.20 -5.69
N VAL A 112 1.83 5.36 -4.69
CA VAL A 112 2.41 4.26 -3.92
C VAL A 112 2.15 4.47 -2.44
N PHE A 113 1.65 3.43 -1.79
CA PHE A 113 1.54 3.31 -0.35
C PHE A 113 2.58 2.31 0.15
N PHE A 114 3.38 2.70 1.13
CA PHE A 114 4.36 1.82 1.76
C PHE A 114 4.09 1.80 3.25
N TYR A 115 3.74 0.64 3.81
CA TYR A 115 3.58 0.45 5.24
C TYR A 115 4.69 -0.45 5.78
N ALA A 116 5.36 0.00 6.83
CA ALA A 116 6.32 -0.79 7.60
C ALA A 116 5.86 -0.83 9.06
N GLY A 117 5.71 -2.01 9.64
CA GLY A 117 5.26 -2.14 11.02
C GLY A 117 4.69 -3.51 11.33
N HIS A 118 4.04 -3.62 12.49
CA HIS A 118 3.39 -4.86 12.88
C HIS A 118 2.04 -5.04 12.17
N GLY A 119 1.85 -6.25 11.65
CA GLY A 119 0.57 -6.72 11.14
C GLY A 119 0.31 -8.12 11.65
N VAL A 120 -0.96 -8.46 11.88
CA VAL A 120 -1.36 -9.81 12.26
C VAL A 120 -2.44 -10.34 11.33
N PRO A 121 -2.43 -11.64 11.01
CA PRO A 121 -3.57 -12.27 10.34
C PRO A 121 -4.81 -12.14 11.21
N ALA A 122 -5.89 -11.64 10.61
CA ALA A 122 -7.19 -11.47 11.23
C ALA A 122 -8.26 -11.55 10.12
N PRO A 123 -9.55 -11.69 10.46
CA PRO A 123 -10.64 -11.46 9.51
C PRO A 123 -10.50 -10.09 8.82
N ASP A 124 -11.24 -9.89 7.73
CA ASP A 124 -11.29 -8.59 7.04
C ASP A 124 -9.94 -8.09 6.52
N GLY A 125 -9.10 -9.01 6.05
CA GLY A 125 -7.83 -8.70 5.38
C GLY A 125 -6.64 -8.48 6.31
N GLY A 126 -6.77 -8.80 7.60
CA GLY A 126 -5.71 -8.63 8.60
C GLY A 126 -5.85 -7.34 9.40
N LEU A 127 -5.01 -7.18 10.43
CA LEU A 127 -4.94 -5.99 11.27
C LEU A 127 -3.53 -5.40 11.22
N LEU A 128 -3.45 -4.10 11.00
CA LEU A 128 -2.21 -3.32 10.99
C LEU A 128 -2.17 -2.41 12.22
N PHE A 129 -1.03 -2.32 12.89
CA PHE A 129 -0.86 -1.52 14.10
C PHE A 129 -0.26 -0.16 13.75
N LEU A 130 -1.02 0.91 13.96
CA LEU A 130 -0.56 2.26 13.62
C LEU A 130 0.10 2.94 14.82
N GLN A 131 -0.58 2.93 15.96
CA GLN A 131 -0.17 3.52 17.24
C GLN A 131 -0.58 2.60 18.39
N GLN A 132 -0.21 2.95 19.62
CA GLN A 132 -0.65 2.24 20.83
C GLN A 132 -2.18 2.14 20.90
N GLY A 133 -2.71 0.91 20.78
CA GLY A 133 -4.15 0.66 20.86
C GLY A 133 -4.95 1.09 19.63
N VAL A 134 -4.29 1.53 18.55
CA VAL A 134 -4.92 1.92 17.30
C VAL A 134 -4.56 0.92 16.20
N THR A 135 -5.58 0.21 15.72
CA THR A 135 -5.46 -0.78 14.65
C THR A 135 -6.29 -0.38 13.45
N LEU A 136 -5.84 -0.75 12.26
CA LEU A 136 -6.55 -0.58 11.00
C LEU A 136 -6.80 -1.94 10.35
N SER A 137 -8.05 -2.22 9.95
CA SER A 137 -8.33 -3.45 9.23
C SER A 137 -7.85 -3.37 7.77
N GLY A 138 -7.47 -4.51 7.21
CA GLY A 138 -7.03 -4.60 5.82
C GLY A 138 -8.12 -4.16 4.82
N THR A 139 -9.39 -4.43 5.12
CA THR A 139 -10.52 -4.00 4.29
C THR A 139 -10.75 -2.50 4.32
N GLU A 140 -10.72 -1.86 5.50
CA GLU A 140 -10.81 -0.39 5.62
C GLU A 140 -9.66 0.28 4.88
N LEU A 141 -8.43 -0.24 5.04
CA LEU A 141 -7.27 0.26 4.30
C LEU A 141 -7.46 0.09 2.80
N ALA A 142 -7.87 -1.10 2.33
CA ALA A 142 -8.08 -1.35 0.91
C ALA A 142 -9.11 -0.39 0.29
N GLN A 143 -10.20 -0.10 1.02
CA GLN A 143 -11.19 0.89 0.60
C GLN A 143 -10.56 2.28 0.49
N SER A 144 -9.80 2.71 1.50
CA SER A 144 -9.13 4.02 1.48
C SER A 144 -8.16 4.14 0.31
N LEU A 145 -7.27 3.16 0.12
CA LEU A 145 -6.27 3.13 -0.96
C LEU A 145 -6.92 3.11 -2.35
N SER A 146 -7.99 2.35 -2.53
CA SER A 146 -8.71 2.30 -3.81
C SER A 146 -9.39 3.63 -4.16
N ARG A 147 -9.85 4.36 -3.14
CA ARG A 147 -10.51 5.67 -3.32
C ARG A 147 -9.51 6.80 -3.56
N SER A 148 -8.31 6.72 -2.96
CA SER A 148 -7.25 7.72 -3.15
C SER A 148 -6.46 7.54 -4.44
N GLY A 149 -6.76 6.51 -5.25
CA GLY A 149 -6.07 6.26 -6.50
C GLY A 149 -4.67 5.66 -6.34
N VAL A 150 -4.36 5.09 -5.17
CA VAL A 150 -3.11 4.37 -4.95
C VAL A 150 -3.08 3.13 -5.85
N ARG A 151 -2.00 3.00 -6.63
CA ARG A 151 -1.83 1.94 -7.63
C ARG A 151 -0.99 0.77 -7.10
N LEU A 152 -0.12 1.02 -6.13
CA LEU A 152 0.74 0.02 -5.50
C LEU A 152 0.74 0.16 -3.98
N ALA A 153 0.50 -0.92 -3.27
CA ALA A 153 0.63 -0.99 -1.82
C ALA A 153 1.70 -2.02 -1.44
N VAL A 154 2.71 -1.58 -0.69
CA VAL A 154 3.81 -2.40 -0.20
C VAL A 154 3.68 -2.54 1.31
N PHE A 155 3.66 -3.78 1.80
CA PHE A 155 3.56 -4.09 3.22
C PHE A 155 4.82 -4.79 3.69
N ASN A 156 5.65 -4.07 4.44
CA ASN A 156 6.77 -4.62 5.17
C ASN A 156 6.34 -4.95 6.60
N THR A 157 5.68 -6.11 6.75
CA THR A 157 5.08 -6.52 8.02
C THR A 157 5.28 -8.01 8.26
N CYS A 158 5.45 -8.41 9.51
CA CYS A 158 5.58 -9.83 9.87
C CYS A 158 4.21 -10.52 9.85
N TRP A 159 3.86 -11.21 8.77
CA TRP A 159 2.61 -11.97 8.64
C TRP A 159 2.63 -13.30 9.41
N GLY A 160 2.78 -13.23 10.74
CA GLY A 160 2.62 -14.39 11.61
C GLY A 160 3.58 -15.55 11.30
N ALA A 161 4.85 -15.25 11.02
CA ALA A 161 5.88 -16.28 10.96
C ALA A 161 5.95 -16.95 12.34
N ASN A 162 5.30 -18.11 12.49
CA ASN A 162 5.58 -19.02 13.59
C ASN A 162 7.03 -19.44 13.43
N PRO A 163 7.96 -19.06 14.33
CA PRO A 163 9.28 -19.63 14.29
C PRO A 163 9.11 -21.14 14.40
N ILE A 164 9.73 -21.90 13.48
CA ILE A 164 9.77 -23.35 13.58
C ILE A 164 10.38 -23.68 14.93
N SER A 165 9.56 -24.11 15.89
CA SER A 165 10.05 -24.62 17.14
C SER A 165 10.63 -26.00 16.85
N THR A 166 11.95 -26.08 16.70
CA THR A 166 12.66 -27.36 16.74
C THR A 166 12.57 -27.87 18.18
N SER A 167 11.43 -28.44 18.55
CA SER A 167 11.31 -29.29 19.72
C SER A 167 12.08 -30.57 19.41
N ASN A 168 13.37 -30.57 19.76
CA ASN A 168 14.15 -31.79 19.85
C ASN A 168 13.52 -32.63 20.96
N ARG A 169 12.89 -33.74 20.57
CA ARG A 169 12.43 -34.80 21.46
C ARG A 169 13.45 -35.93 21.44
#